data_AF-A0A972LF24-F1
#
_entry.id   AF-A0A972LF24-F1
#
_cell.length_a   1.000
_cell.length_b   1.000
_cell.length_c   1.000
_cell.angle_alpha   90.00
_cell.angle_beta   90.00
_cell.angle_gamma   90.00
#
_symmetry.space_group_name_H-M   'P 1'
#
loop_
_entity.id
_entity.type
_entity.pdbx_description
1 polymer ?
#
loop_
_entity_poly.entity_id
_entity_poly.type
_entity_poly.pdbx_seq_one_letter_code
_entity_poly.pdbx_strand_id
1 'polypeptide(L)'
;MIRHTFTLLDGIGEKTEKRLWQSGLVTWNDFIETDYLPCFSPFRAEFYRELLLGFKYELDSGNSSVFKECLNSGEHWRLFDQFRESAICLDIETNGYAPGRGGEITIIGLYNGQDYEVLISGENLDKDYL
;
A
#
# COMPACT_ATOMS: atom_id res chain seq x y z
N MET A 1 -3.10 3.29 -6.57
CA MET A 1 -1.72 2.87 -6.87
C MET A 1 -0.70 3.82 -6.25
N ILE A 2 0.43 3.30 -5.76
CA ILE A 2 1.42 4.06 -4.95
C ILE A 2 1.91 5.34 -5.63
N ARG A 3 2.22 5.30 -6.94
CA ARG A 3 2.66 6.47 -7.71
C ARG A 3 1.60 7.56 -7.89
N HIS A 4 0.36 7.26 -7.53
CA HIS A 4 -0.78 8.17 -7.67
C HIS A 4 -1.22 8.77 -6.35
N THR A 5 -0.58 8.43 -5.23
CA THR A 5 -0.90 9.01 -3.94
C THR A 5 0.11 10.05 -3.51
N PHE A 6 -0.38 11.11 -2.88
CA PHE A 6 0.45 12.15 -2.28
C PHE A 6 0.33 12.18 -0.75
N THR A 7 -0.48 11.29 -0.15
CA THR A 7 -0.70 11.26 1.31
C THR A 7 0.53 10.80 2.10
N LEU A 8 1.52 10.22 1.42
CA LEU A 8 2.84 9.93 1.96
C LEU A 8 3.70 11.18 2.22
N LEU A 9 3.31 12.34 1.68
CA LEU A 9 3.99 13.62 1.93
C LEU A 9 3.36 14.28 3.16
N ASP A 10 4.19 14.61 4.16
CA ASP A 10 3.71 15.20 5.41
C ASP A 10 2.89 16.48 5.17
N GLY A 11 1.71 16.55 5.78
CA GLY A 11 0.75 17.65 5.61
C GLY A 11 -0.12 17.56 4.35
N ILE A 12 -0.05 16.48 3.57
CA ILE A 12 -1.02 16.19 2.50
C ILE A 12 -1.99 15.09 2.96
N GLY A 13 -3.24 15.48 3.23
CA GLY A 13 -4.33 14.52 3.44
C GLY A 13 -5.18 14.31 2.19
N GLU A 14 -6.16 13.40 2.27
CA GLU A 14 -7.05 13.03 1.15
C GLU A 14 -7.69 14.23 0.43
N LYS A 15 -8.08 15.28 1.17
CA LYS A 15 -8.68 16.48 0.57
C LYS A 15 -7.71 17.21 -0.34
N THR A 16 -6.46 17.36 0.11
CA THR A 16 -5.39 18.02 -0.65
C THR A 16 -5.00 17.14 -1.84
N GLU A 17 -4.87 15.83 -1.64
CA GLU A 17 -4.61 14.85 -2.71
C GLU A 17 -5.68 14.91 -3.81
N LYS A 18 -6.97 14.88 -3.44
CA LYS A 18 -8.08 15.01 -4.41
C LYS A 18 -8.01 16.31 -5.20
N ARG A 19 -7.61 17.42 -4.56
CA ARG A 19 -7.43 18.71 -5.25
C ARG A 19 -6.26 18.67 -6.24
N LEU A 20 -5.17 17.99 -5.89
CA LEU A 20 -4.04 17.78 -6.81
C LEU A 20 -4.49 16.99 -8.04
N TRP A 21 -5.20 15.88 -7.83
CA TRP A 21 -5.76 15.08 -8.94
C TRP A 21 -6.69 15.90 -9.83
N GLN A 22 -7.59 16.69 -9.24
CA GLN A 22 -8.50 17.58 -10.00
C GLN A 22 -7.76 18.66 -10.80
N SER A 23 -6.55 19.04 -10.37
CA SER A 23 -5.69 19.97 -11.11
C SER A 23 -4.84 19.30 -12.20
N GLY A 24 -4.99 17.99 -12.40
CA GLY A 24 -4.23 17.22 -13.40
C GLY A 24 -2.92 16.62 -12.88
N LEU A 25 -2.58 16.84 -11.61
CA LEU A 25 -1.42 16.23 -10.96
C LEU A 25 -1.83 14.88 -10.38
N VAL A 26 -1.81 13.83 -11.20
CA VAL A 26 -2.38 12.51 -10.87
C VAL A 26 -1.30 11.52 -10.45
N THR A 27 -0.05 11.76 -10.86
CA THR A 27 1.11 10.93 -10.56
C THR A 27 2.24 11.75 -9.94
N TRP A 28 3.21 11.06 -9.32
CA TRP A 28 4.43 11.70 -8.84
C TRP A 28 5.18 12.42 -9.97
N ASN A 29 5.20 11.87 -11.19
CA ASN A 29 5.85 12.51 -12.32
C ASN A 29 5.16 13.83 -12.70
N ASP A 30 3.83 13.87 -12.73
CA ASP A 30 3.10 15.12 -12.99
C ASP A 30 3.49 16.22 -11.99
N PHE A 31 3.67 15.84 -10.73
CA PHE A 31 4.12 16.75 -9.67
C PHE A 31 5.59 17.17 -9.82
N ILE A 32 6.47 16.24 -10.23
CA ILE A 32 7.91 16.49 -10.42
C ILE A 32 8.20 17.30 -11.69
N GLU A 33 7.36 17.20 -12.72
CA GLU A 33 7.60 17.82 -14.04
C GLU A 33 6.86 19.15 -14.22
N THR A 34 5.81 19.45 -13.44
CA THR A 34 5.10 20.73 -13.57
C THR A 34 6.00 21.91 -13.20
N ASP A 35 5.89 23.06 -13.87
CA ASP A 35 6.60 24.28 -13.47
C ASP A 35 5.87 25.07 -12.36
N TYR A 36 4.61 24.74 -12.10
CA TYR A 36 3.75 25.55 -11.23
C TYR A 36 2.87 24.70 -10.29
N LEU A 37 2.98 25.00 -8.99
CA LEU A 37 2.25 24.35 -7.91
C LEU A 37 1.57 25.41 -7.03
N PRO A 38 0.37 25.90 -7.38
CA PRO A 38 -0.28 27.04 -6.71
C PRO A 38 -0.61 26.78 -5.24
N CYS A 39 -0.74 25.50 -4.87
CA CYS A 39 -1.17 25.10 -3.52
C CYS A 39 -0.02 25.10 -2.50
N PHE A 40 1.23 25.30 -2.93
CA PHE A 40 2.41 25.19 -2.08
C PHE A 40 3.31 26.41 -2.26
N SER A 41 4.03 26.79 -1.21
CA SER A 41 5.13 27.75 -1.36
C SER A 41 6.24 27.13 -2.21
N PRO A 42 7.05 27.94 -2.93
CA PRO A 42 8.16 27.41 -3.74
C PRO A 42 9.08 26.48 -2.96
N PHE A 43 9.40 26.84 -1.71
CA PHE A 43 10.21 26.00 -0.81
C PHE A 43 9.56 24.64 -0.52
N ARG A 44 8.26 24.62 -0.20
CA ARG A 44 7.55 23.38 0.12
C ARG A 44 7.34 22.51 -1.12
N ALA A 45 7.10 23.14 -2.27
CA ALA A 45 7.02 22.46 -3.56
C ALA A 45 8.32 21.75 -3.89
N GLU A 46 9.47 22.43 -3.75
CA GLU A 46 10.78 21.84 -4.03
C GLU A 46 11.11 20.69 -3.06
N PHE A 47 10.87 20.90 -1.77
CA PHE A 47 11.04 19.85 -0.75
C PHE A 47 10.23 18.59 -1.08
N TYR A 48 8.97 18.74 -1.51
CA TYR A 48 8.15 17.61 -1.93
C TYR A 48 8.67 16.93 -3.20
N ARG A 49 9.25 17.68 -4.16
CA ARG A 49 9.87 17.06 -5.34
C ARG A 49 11.04 16.18 -4.95
N GLU A 50 11.93 16.67 -4.10
CA GLU A 50 13.07 15.89 -3.60
C GLU A 50 12.59 14.60 -2.91
N LEU A 51 11.57 14.69 -2.06
CA LEU A 51 10.96 13.52 -1.43
C LEU A 51 10.38 12.54 -2.45
N LEU A 52 9.59 13.02 -3.42
CA LEU A 52 9.01 12.16 -4.46
C LEU A 52 10.07 11.49 -5.33
N LEU A 53 11.19 12.17 -5.62
CA LEU A 53 12.34 11.57 -6.30
C LEU A 53 12.98 10.47 -5.44
N GLY A 54 13.14 10.69 -4.14
CA GLY A 54 13.61 9.68 -3.19
C GLY A 54 12.67 8.47 -3.12
N PHE A 55 11.37 8.70 -2.99
CA PHE A 55 10.38 7.62 -3.01
C PHE A 55 10.36 6.87 -4.34
N LYS A 56 10.55 7.55 -5.46
CA LYS A 56 10.69 6.90 -6.76
C LYS A 56 11.90 5.96 -6.78
N TYR A 57 13.05 6.40 -6.26
CA TYR A 57 14.23 5.56 -6.15
C TYR A 57 14.00 4.32 -5.27
N GLU A 58 13.42 4.49 -4.08
CA GLU A 58 13.11 3.38 -3.17
C GLU A 58 12.08 2.39 -3.77
N LEU A 59 11.12 2.91 -4.52
CA LEU A 59 10.13 2.09 -5.20
C LEU A 59 10.76 1.27 -6.35
N ASP A 60 11.63 1.91 -7.12
CA ASP A 60 12.35 1.29 -8.24
C ASP A 60 13.42 0.28 -7.75
N SER A 61 13.93 0.45 -6.52
CA SER A 61 14.86 -0.50 -5.87
C SER A 61 14.18 -1.68 -5.17
N GLY A 62 12.83 -1.68 -5.11
CA GLY A 62 12.07 -2.73 -4.43
C GLY A 62 12.07 -2.61 -2.90
N ASN A 63 12.35 -1.44 -2.33
CA ASN A 63 12.29 -1.22 -0.89
C ASN A 63 10.90 -0.78 -0.44
N SER A 64 10.07 -1.73 0.01
CA SER A 64 8.73 -1.42 0.54
C SER A 64 8.74 -0.79 1.94
N SER A 65 9.84 -0.91 2.68
CA SER A 65 9.89 -0.59 4.12
C SER A 65 9.65 0.90 4.40
N VAL A 66 10.18 1.77 3.54
CA VAL A 66 10.01 3.23 3.66
C VAL A 66 8.52 3.61 3.60
N PHE A 67 7.73 2.96 2.75
CA PHE A 67 6.31 3.27 2.58
C PHE A 67 5.44 2.84 3.76
N LYS A 68 5.88 1.85 4.54
CA LYS A 68 5.18 1.43 5.77
C LYS A 68 5.15 2.54 6.82
N GLU A 69 6.17 3.39 6.85
CA GLU A 69 6.27 4.50 7.79
C GLU A 69 5.54 5.76 7.29
N CYS A 70 5.47 5.94 5.96
CA CYS A 70 4.85 7.12 5.36
C CYS A 70 3.35 6.95 5.08
N LEU A 71 2.85 5.73 4.92
CA LEU A 71 1.44 5.46 4.65
C LEU A 71 0.72 4.96 5.89
N ASN A 72 -0.57 5.31 5.97
CA ASN A 72 -1.46 4.63 6.90
C ASN A 72 -1.61 3.15 6.48
N SER A 73 -1.76 2.26 7.47
CA SER A 73 -1.90 0.82 7.23
C SER A 73 -3.03 0.47 6.26
N GLY A 74 -4.15 1.20 6.32
CA GLY A 74 -5.29 1.06 5.41
C GLY A 74 -4.99 1.42 3.96
N GLU A 75 -3.88 2.11 3.67
CA GLU A 75 -3.45 2.52 2.32
C GLU A 75 -2.32 1.64 1.76
N HIS A 76 -1.82 0.66 2.53
CA HIS A 76 -0.74 -0.24 2.08
C HIS A 76 -1.11 -1.04 0.82
N TRP A 77 -2.40 -1.27 0.56
CA TRP A 77 -2.86 -1.92 -0.68
C TRP A 77 -2.36 -1.22 -1.95
N ARG A 78 -2.03 0.08 -1.88
CA ARG A 78 -1.48 0.84 -3.01
C ARG A 78 -0.12 0.34 -3.47
N LEU A 79 0.61 -0.38 -2.61
CA LEU A 79 1.89 -1.01 -2.92
C LEU A 79 1.72 -2.30 -3.73
N PHE A 80 0.53 -2.90 -3.72
CA PHE A 80 0.30 -4.25 -4.24
C PHE A 80 0.83 -4.45 -5.67
N ASP A 81 0.46 -3.60 -6.63
CA ASP A 81 0.89 -3.78 -8.04
C ASP A 81 2.43 -3.75 -8.21
N GLN A 82 3.13 -2.93 -7.42
CA GLN A 82 4.59 -2.82 -7.52
C GLN A 82 5.28 -4.03 -6.89
N PHE A 83 4.70 -4.57 -5.81
CA PHE A 83 5.31 -5.63 -5.01
C PHE A 83 4.62 -6.99 -5.17
N ARG A 84 3.75 -7.12 -6.17
CA ARG A 84 2.90 -8.32 -6.38
C ARG A 84 3.70 -9.61 -6.50
N GLU A 85 4.90 -9.55 -7.08
CA GLU A 85 5.78 -10.72 -7.24
C GLU A 85 6.41 -11.18 -5.91
N SER A 86 6.41 -10.32 -4.91
CA SER A 86 6.92 -10.56 -3.56
C SER A 86 5.81 -10.54 -2.50
N ALA A 87 4.55 -10.56 -2.92
CA ALA A 87 3.40 -10.48 -2.03
C ALA A 87 2.54 -11.74 -2.14
N ILE A 88 1.77 -12.00 -1.09
CA ILE A 88 0.77 -13.07 -1.07
C ILE A 88 -0.59 -12.48 -0.73
N CYS A 89 -1.62 -12.84 -1.50
CA CYS A 89 -3.00 -12.56 -1.15
C CYS A 89 -3.46 -13.65 -0.18
N LEU A 90 -3.95 -13.20 0.97
CA LEU A 90 -4.44 -14.05 2.05
C LEU A 90 -5.96 -13.93 2.13
N ASP A 91 -6.64 -15.06 2.14
CA ASP A 91 -8.09 -15.15 2.37
C ASP A 91 -8.34 -16.07 3.55
N ILE A 92 -9.11 -15.62 4.54
CA ILE A 92 -9.31 -16.36 5.80
C ILE A 92 -10.80 -16.52 6.06
N GLU A 93 -11.24 -17.77 6.10
CA GLU A 93 -12.59 -18.12 6.49
C GLU A 93 -12.63 -18.62 7.93
N THR A 94 -13.72 -18.31 8.62
CA THR A 94 -13.93 -18.70 10.01
C THR A 94 -15.28 -19.37 10.18
N ASN A 95 -15.46 -20.12 11.27
CA ASN A 95 -16.74 -20.72 11.62
C ASN A 95 -17.80 -19.71 12.12
N GLY A 96 -17.48 -18.40 12.12
CA GLY A 96 -18.39 -17.31 12.48
C GLY A 96 -18.54 -17.04 13.98
N TYR A 97 -17.92 -17.84 14.86
CA TYR A 97 -17.89 -17.56 16.30
C TYR A 97 -16.77 -16.59 16.66
N ALA A 98 -16.96 -15.79 17.71
CA ALA A 98 -15.94 -14.87 18.19
C ALA A 98 -14.73 -15.62 18.80
N PRO A 99 -13.52 -15.03 18.74
CA PRO A 99 -12.36 -15.53 19.48
C PRO A 99 -12.70 -15.71 20.97
N GLY A 100 -12.30 -16.86 21.54
CA GLY A 100 -12.61 -17.20 22.94
C GLY A 100 -14.02 -17.77 23.18
N ARG A 101 -14.88 -17.85 22.15
CA ARG A 101 -16.19 -18.54 22.20
C ARG A 101 -16.28 -19.73 21.24
N GLY A 102 -15.13 -20.37 20.96
CA GLY A 102 -15.04 -21.43 19.96
C GLY A 102 -14.88 -20.92 18.53
N GLY A 103 -14.54 -19.64 18.35
CA GLY A 103 -14.11 -19.10 17.05
C GLY A 103 -12.85 -19.79 16.56
N GLU A 104 -12.92 -20.37 15.37
CA GLU A 104 -11.82 -21.11 14.74
C GLU A 104 -11.70 -20.72 13.27
N ILE A 105 -10.46 -20.72 12.78
CA ILE A 105 -10.16 -20.61 11.35
C ILE A 105 -10.52 -21.94 10.71
N THR A 106 -11.30 -21.92 9.64
CA THR A 106 -11.70 -23.11 8.91
C THR A 106 -10.83 -23.32 7.68
N ILE A 107 -10.51 -22.24 6.97
CA ILE A 107 -9.73 -22.26 5.73
C ILE A 107 -8.81 -21.04 5.68
N ILE A 108 -7.58 -21.24 5.19
CA ILE A 108 -6.68 -20.17 4.75
C ILE A 108 -6.34 -20.40 3.28
N GLY A 109 -6.73 -19.47 2.42
CA GLY A 109 -6.32 -19.40 1.03
C GLY A 109 -5.09 -18.52 0.86
N LEU A 110 -4.11 -19.00 0.08
CA LEU A 110 -2.87 -18.33 -0.22
C LEU A 110 -2.70 -18.24 -1.73
N TYR A 111 -2.60 -17.02 -2.27
CA TYR A 111 -2.38 -16.80 -3.70
C TYR A 111 -1.17 -15.89 -3.93
N ASN A 112 -0.13 -16.38 -4.59
CA ASN A 112 1.10 -15.62 -4.86
C ASN A 112 1.10 -14.91 -6.23
N GLY A 113 -0.02 -14.93 -6.96
CA GLY A 113 -0.10 -14.40 -8.32
C GLY A 113 0.12 -15.44 -9.43
N GLN A 114 0.52 -16.66 -9.09
CA GLN A 114 0.70 -17.79 -10.01
C GLN A 114 -0.04 -19.04 -9.51
N ASP A 115 0.24 -19.43 -8.28
CA ASP A 115 -0.29 -20.62 -7.64
C ASP A 115 -1.25 -20.25 -6.52
N TYR A 116 -2.24 -21.13 -6.33
CA TYR A 116 -3.17 -21.08 -5.21
C TYR A 116 -2.95 -22.29 -4.31
N GLU A 117 -2.71 -22.04 -3.03
CA GLU A 117 -2.61 -23.04 -1.97
C GLU A 117 -3.74 -22.83 -0.97
N VAL A 118 -4.26 -23.93 -0.43
CA VAL A 118 -5.34 -23.90 0.57
C VAL A 118 -4.98 -24.76 1.76
N LEU A 119 -5.14 -24.19 2.95
CA LEU A 119 -4.97 -24.86 4.23
C LEU A 119 -6.36 -25.02 4.88
N ILE A 120 -6.75 -26.25 5.17
CA ILE A 120 -8.05 -26.64 5.71
C ILE A 120 -7.87 -27.19 7.12
N SER A 121 -8.66 -26.67 8.06
CA SER A 121 -8.67 -27.09 9.46
C SER A 121 -8.98 -28.59 9.58
N GLY A 122 -8.11 -29.31 10.28
CA GLY A 122 -8.23 -30.76 10.48
C GLY A 122 -7.68 -31.61 9.32
N GLU A 123 -7.19 -31.00 8.24
CA GLU A 123 -6.54 -31.71 7.12
C GLU A 123 -5.06 -31.35 7.01
N ASN A 124 -4.75 -30.09 6.67
CA ASN A 124 -3.39 -29.60 6.45
C ASN A 124 -3.11 -28.22 7.07
N LEU A 125 -4.09 -27.63 7.76
CA LEU A 125 -3.87 -26.49 8.63
C LEU A 125 -3.57 -26.98 10.05
N ASP A 126 -2.28 -27.09 10.38
CA ASP A 126 -1.82 -27.45 11.72
C ASP A 126 -1.40 -26.20 12.51
N LYS A 127 -1.67 -26.21 13.82
CA LYS A 127 -1.33 -25.11 14.74
C LYS A 127 0.17 -24.97 14.97
N ASP A 128 0.94 -26.01 14.69
CA ASP A 128 2.40 -26.03 14.84
C ASP A 128 3.14 -25.26 13.71
N TYR A 129 2.43 -24.79 12.68
CA TYR A 129 2.99 -23.95 11.61
C TYR A 129 2.93 -22.44 11.88
N LEU A 130 2.46 -22.01 13.06
CA LEU A 130 2.32 -20.61 13.48
C LEU A 130 3.29 -20.26 14.61
#